data_AF-A0A9P6AYZ4-F1
#
_entry.id   AF-A0A9P6AYZ4-F1
#
_cell.length_a   1.000
_cell.length_b   1.000
_cell.length_c   1.000
_cell.angle_alpha   90.00
_cell.angle_beta   90.00
_cell.angle_gamma   90.00
#
_symmetry.space_group_name_H-M   'P 1'
#
loop_
_entity.id
_entity.type
_entity.pdbx_description
1 polymer ?
#
loop_
_entity_poly.entity_id
_entity_poly.type
_entity_poly.pdbx_seq_one_letter_code
_entity_poly.pdbx_strand_id
1 'polypeptide(L)' 'CKRLKLKCDRRAPCGSCVKRDTVARCLYSAAAAEKIDLQSLHNRILSLEASVQVL' A
#
# COMPACT_ATOMS: atom_id res chain seq x y z
N CYS A 1 5.68 -8.12 8.03
CA CYS A 1 4.31 -8.67 7.85
C CYS A 1 4.27 -10.10 7.32
N LYS A 2 4.91 -10.44 6.19
CA LYS A 2 4.91 -11.81 5.59
C LYS A 2 5.27 -12.92 6.60
N ARG A 3 6.41 -12.76 7.31
CA ARG A 3 6.86 -13.71 8.36
C ARG A 3 5.84 -13.91 9.48
N LEU A 4 5.14 -12.84 9.87
CA LEU A 4 4.15 -12.84 10.95
C LEU A 4 2.71 -13.12 10.46
N LYS A 5 2.53 -13.41 9.16
CA LYS A 5 1.22 -13.63 8.51
C LYS A 5 0.19 -12.51 8.75
N LEU A 6 0.66 -11.26 8.82
CA LEU A 6 -0.20 -10.08 9.00
C LEU A 6 -0.56 -9.43 7.65
N LYS A 7 -1.70 -8.73 7.61
CA LYS A 7 -2.00 -7.79 6.50
C LYS A 7 -0.95 -6.67 6.48
N CYS A 8 -0.36 -6.45 5.30
CA CYS A 8 0.63 -5.42 5.05
C CYS A 8 0.00 -4.36 4.14
N ASP A 9 -0.02 -3.10 4.58
CA ASP A 9 -0.51 -1.97 3.77
C ASP A 9 0.48 -1.55 2.67
N ARG A 10 1.61 -2.27 2.54
CA ARG A 10 2.68 -2.09 1.55
C ARG A 10 3.30 -0.69 1.50
N ARG A 11 3.06 0.15 2.51
CA ARG A 11 3.80 1.41 2.69
C ARG A 11 5.24 1.09 3.11
N ALA A 12 6.15 2.03 2.87
CA ALA A 12 7.56 1.91 3.21
C ALA A 12 7.97 3.04 4.18
N PRO A 13 8.06 2.76 5.50
CA PRO A 13 7.71 1.51 6.18
C PRO A 13 6.20 1.30 6.32
N CYS A 14 5.79 0.05 6.54
CA CYS A 14 4.37 -0.32 6.60
C CYS A 14 3.79 0.05 7.97
N GLY A 15 2.51 0.42 8.04
CA GLY A 15 1.88 0.85 9.29
C GLY A 15 1.91 -0.22 10.38
N SER A 16 1.79 -1.50 10.00
CA SER A 16 1.92 -2.64 10.91
C SER A 16 3.31 -2.77 11.54
N CYS A 17 4.37 -2.40 10.82
CA CYS A 17 5.74 -2.43 11.32
C CYS A 17 6.07 -1.20 12.16
N VAL A 18 5.51 -0.03 11.84
CA VAL A 18 5.59 1.17 12.68
C VAL A 18 4.95 0.92 14.05
N LYS A 19 3.70 0.43 14.09
CA LYS A 19 2.96 0.17 15.34
C LYS A 19 3.62 -0.86 16.28
N ARG A 20 4.50 -1.70 15.76
CA ARG A 20 5.19 -2.77 16.52
C ARG A 20 6.66 -2.48 16.73
N ASP A 21 7.12 -1.28 16.40
CA ASP A 21 8.51 -0.85 16.48
C ASP A 21 9.50 -1.82 15.79
N THR A 22 9.14 -2.26 14.59
CA THR A 22 9.96 -3.19 13.77
C THR A 22 10.27 -2.62 12.40
N VAL A 23 10.36 -1.30 12.31
CA VAL A 23 10.59 -0.54 11.06
C VAL A 23 11.87 -0.98 10.36
N ALA A 24 12.96 -1.20 11.10
CA ALA A 24 14.25 -1.67 10.56
C ALA A 24 14.16 -3.04 9.84
N ARG A 25 13.13 -3.84 10.12
CA ARG A 25 12.90 -5.15 9.49
C ARG A 25 11.84 -5.11 8.38
N CYS A 26 11.28 -3.94 8.08
CA CYS A 26 10.25 -3.74 7.04
C CYS A 26 10.88 -3.52 5.67
N LEU A 27 11.53 -4.55 5.13
CA LEU A 27 12.19 -4.51 3.83
C LEU A 27 11.34 -5.23 2.78
N TYR A 28 11.20 -4.60 1.62
CA TYR A 28 10.52 -5.16 0.45
C TYR A 28 11.58 -5.53 -0.59
N SER A 29 11.40 -6.68 -1.25
CA SER A 29 12.18 -6.96 -2.47
C SER A 29 11.76 -6.03 -3.60
N ALA A 30 12.63 -5.81 -4.59
CA ALA A 30 12.32 -4.98 -5.77
C ALA A 30 10.99 -5.40 -6.43
N ALA A 31 10.84 -6.69 -6.74
CA ALA A 31 9.61 -7.24 -7.31
C ALA A 31 8.36 -7.04 -6.43
N ALA A 32 8.51 -6.88 -5.11
CA ALA A 32 7.38 -6.60 -4.22
C ALA A 32 7.07 -5.10 -4.14
N ALA A 33 8.06 -4.23 -4.35
CA ALA A 33 7.89 -2.79 -4.43
C ALA A 33 7.20 -2.35 -5.73
N GLU A 34 7.43 -3.08 -6.83
CA GLU A 34 6.79 -2.86 -8.13
C GLU A 34 5.31 -3.29 -8.16
N LYS A 35 4.84 -4.04 -7.15
CA LYS A 35 3.43 -4.43 -7.11
C LYS A 35 2.54 -3.24 -6.79
N ILE A 36 1.89 -2.74 -7.83
CA ILE A 36 0.81 -1.75 -7.74
C ILE A 36 -0.46 -2.42 -7.21
N ASP A 37 -1.13 -1.77 -6.26
CA ASP A 37 -2.44 -2.19 -5.76
C ASP A 37 -3.54 -1.71 -6.72
N LEU A 38 -4.05 -2.63 -7.56
CA LEU A 38 -5.04 -2.31 -8.59
C LEU A 38 -6.34 -1.76 -8.02
N GLN A 39 -6.76 -2.23 -6.84
CA GLN A 39 -7.99 -1.75 -6.20
C GLN A 39 -7.86 -0.27 -5.81
N SER A 40 -6.73 0.12 -5.22
CA SER A 40 -6.46 1.52 -4.87
C SER A 40 -6.39 2.40 -6.12
N LEU A 41 -5.82 1.90 -7.21
CA LEU A 41 -5.78 2.61 -8.49
C LEU A 41 -7.20 2.80 -9.06
N HIS A 42 -8.01 1.75 -9.09
CA HIS A 42 -9.41 1.80 -9.53
C HIS A 42 -10.22 2.81 -8.71
N ASN A 43 -10.12 2.77 -7.37
CA ASN A 43 -10.81 3.71 -6.49
C ASN A 43 -10.38 5.17 -6.76
N ARG A 44 -9.08 5.38 -7.03
CA ARG A 44 -8.56 6.72 -7.37
C ARG A 44 -9.10 7.21 -8.71
N ILE A 45 -9.15 6.34 -9.72
CA ILE A 45 -9.72 6.67 -11.04
C ILE A 45 -11.20 7.06 -10.89
N LEU A 46 -12.01 6.24 -10.22
CA LEU A 46 -13.42 6.55 -9.97
C LEU A 46 -13.62 7.91 -9.30
N SER A 47 -12.79 8.24 -8.29
CA SER A 47 -12.86 9.53 -7.60
C SER A 47 -12.49 10.70 -8.52
N LEU A 48 -11.51 10.51 -9.41
CA LEU A 48 -11.09 11.54 -10.36
C LEU A 48 -12.15 11.75 -11.44
N GLU A 49 -12.71 10.68 -12.00
CA GLU A 49 -13.80 10.74 -12.98
C GLU A 49 -15.01 11.48 -12.42
N ALA A 50 -15.42 11.16 -11.19
CA ALA A 50 -16.50 11.86 -10.50
C ALA A 50 -16.23 13.36 -10.29
N SER A 51 -14.96 13.76 -10.14
CA SER A 51 -14.57 15.16 -9.96
C SER A 51 -14.51 15.93 -11.29
N VAL A 52 -14.26 15.24 -12.41
CA VAL A 52 -14.14 15.84 -13.75
C VAL A 52 -15.48 15.92 -14.48
N GLN A 53 -16.42 15.02 -14.19
CA GLN A 53 -17.76 14.99 -14.81
C GLN A 53 -18.73 16.11 -14.34
N VAL A 54 -18.28 17.05 -13.49
CA VAL A 54 -19.10 18.17 -12.99
C VAL A 54 -18.96 19.44 -13.86
N LEU A 55 -18.88 19.29 -15.19
CA LEU A 55 -18.91 20.40 -16.15
C LEU A 55 -20.01 20.20 -17.19
#